data_AF-A0A369S537-F1
#
_entry.id   AF-A0A369S537-F1
#
_cell.length_a   1.000
_cell.length_b   1.000
_cell.length_c   1.000
_cell.angle_alpha   90.00
_cell.angle_beta   90.00
_cell.angle_gamma   90.00
#
_symmetry.space_group_name_H-M   'P 1'
#
loop_
_entity.id
_entity.type
_entity.pdbx_description
1 polymer ?
#
loop_
_entity_poly.entity_id
_entity_poly.type
_entity_poly.pdbx_seq_one_letter_code
_entity_poly.pdbx_strand_id
1 'polypeptide(L)'
;MIRAWYASSRPAAVLNSIRKTVTYNTKRHSNYRIASYRGYSKNVLDHDCRDKYTFNNRQAIYTSTSNYSYGKRYLTTEAASQWTLDTVAKEIKMGSIENIIVLTGAGVSTASGLPDFRSPGSGLYDTLDDDEISDPMDIFDISFFDLNPHPFYRVAKHLHASNYKPNYCHYFLKLLLEKNLLLRIYTQNIDGLERKAGIPEEKLIEAHGSFANATCRICKKRYTSSDIEGAILQQQVPRCKDDRCQGVIKPDVVFFGENLPYRFFTEQATDFKLCDLLIVMGTSLQVYPFASLANQVSSSVPRILINNEIVGTFGMYNKDVMEVGDIIKGLKKLTQSLSWETHMECLLKKRYNLDS
;
A
#
# COMPACT_ATOMS: atom_id res chain seq x y z
N MET A 1 -47.83 0.24 -32.79
CA MET A 1 -48.73 1.33 -32.36
C MET A 1 -48.26 1.76 -30.97
N ILE A 2 -47.35 2.72 -30.84
CA ILE A 2 -47.51 4.19 -30.92
C ILE A 2 -48.50 4.72 -29.87
N ARG A 3 -47.95 5.46 -28.88
CA ARG A 3 -48.23 6.87 -28.50
C ARG A 3 -47.79 7.03 -27.03
N ALA A 4 -46.71 7.70 -26.64
CA ALA A 4 -46.14 9.02 -26.98
C ALA A 4 -47.11 10.19 -26.74
N TRP A 5 -46.66 11.16 -25.91
CA TRP A 5 -46.73 12.63 -26.01
C TRP A 5 -46.45 13.22 -24.60
N TYR A 6 -45.66 14.29 -24.34
CA TYR A 6 -45.00 15.34 -25.13
C TYR A 6 -43.86 15.94 -24.25
N ALA A 7 -42.61 16.16 -24.71
CA ALA A 7 -42.07 17.26 -25.54
C ALA A 7 -42.36 18.65 -24.94
N SER A 8 -41.43 19.61 -24.82
CA SER A 8 -40.41 20.07 -25.78
C SER A 8 -39.50 21.15 -25.12
N SER A 9 -38.16 21.08 -25.22
CA SER A 9 -37.26 21.80 -26.18
C SER A 9 -36.91 23.26 -25.78
N ARG A 10 -35.69 23.58 -25.28
CA ARG A 10 -34.42 23.99 -25.99
C ARG A 10 -34.46 25.43 -26.60
N PRO A 11 -33.33 26.14 -26.93
CA PRO A 11 -31.95 26.17 -26.39
C PRO A 11 -31.22 27.58 -26.41
N ALA A 12 -29.98 27.61 -25.87
CA ALA A 12 -28.77 28.37 -26.30
C ALA A 12 -28.54 29.90 -26.10
N ALA A 13 -27.51 30.19 -25.28
CA ALA A 13 -26.37 31.12 -25.45
C ALA A 13 -26.54 32.67 -25.52
N VAL A 14 -25.70 33.41 -24.74
CA VAL A 14 -24.60 34.31 -25.19
C VAL A 14 -24.12 35.30 -24.09
N LEU A 15 -22.81 35.19 -23.78
CA LEU A 15 -21.73 36.16 -23.43
C LEU A 15 -21.84 37.31 -22.37
N ASN A 16 -20.81 37.28 -21.51
CA ASN A 16 -19.84 38.34 -21.11
C ASN A 16 -20.02 39.29 -19.90
N SER A 17 -19.00 39.16 -19.04
CA SER A 17 -18.30 40.18 -18.24
C SER A 17 -18.92 40.66 -16.92
N ILE A 18 -18.16 40.50 -15.82
CA ILE A 18 -17.55 41.59 -15.05
C ILE A 18 -16.64 40.97 -13.97
N ARG A 19 -15.35 41.33 -14.03
CA ARG A 19 -14.34 41.07 -13.01
C ARG A 19 -14.66 41.90 -11.75
N LYS A 20 -14.57 41.30 -10.55
CA LYS A 20 -14.21 42.06 -9.33
C LYS A 20 -13.26 41.27 -8.44
N THR A 21 -12.09 41.87 -8.32
CA THR A 21 -10.99 41.63 -7.36
C THR A 21 -11.47 41.76 -5.92
N VAL A 22 -11.05 40.86 -5.02
CA VAL A 22 -11.13 41.09 -3.57
C VAL A 22 -9.75 40.83 -2.97
N THR A 23 -9.19 41.91 -2.42
CA THR A 23 -7.93 41.98 -1.67
C THR A 23 -8.15 41.52 -0.22
N TYR A 24 -7.26 40.68 0.29
CA TYR A 24 -7.19 40.33 1.71
C TYR A 24 -6.47 41.43 2.50
N ASN A 25 -7.09 41.92 3.57
CA ASN A 25 -6.50 42.86 4.51
C ASN A 25 -6.35 42.16 5.87
N THR A 26 -5.14 42.19 6.43
CA THR A 26 -4.77 41.54 7.69
C THR A 26 -4.97 42.52 8.85
N LYS A 27 -5.65 42.09 9.93
CA LYS A 27 -5.52 42.73 11.25
C LYS A 27 -5.53 41.70 12.38
N ARG A 28 -4.44 41.69 13.14
CA ARG A 28 -4.27 41.09 14.47
C ARG A 28 -5.13 41.83 15.50
N HIS A 29 -5.65 41.13 16.51
CA HIS A 29 -5.68 41.61 17.90
C HIS A 29 -5.82 40.42 18.88
N SER A 30 -5.04 40.51 19.96
CA SER A 30 -4.93 39.62 21.11
C SER A 30 -5.82 40.07 22.28
N ASN A 31 -6.40 39.14 23.06
CA ASN A 31 -6.33 39.05 24.54
C ASN A 31 -7.49 38.24 25.19
N TYR A 32 -7.07 37.21 25.96
CA TYR A 32 -7.53 36.66 27.25
C TYR A 32 -9.00 36.72 27.73
N ARG A 33 -9.48 35.58 28.26
CA ARG A 33 -9.99 35.42 29.65
C ARG A 33 -9.96 33.96 30.11
N ILE A 34 -9.36 33.74 31.29
CA ILE A 34 -9.37 32.50 32.09
C ILE A 34 -10.53 32.59 33.09
N ALA A 35 -11.26 31.49 33.32
CA ALA A 35 -12.11 31.31 34.49
C ALA A 35 -11.71 30.01 35.22
N SER A 36 -11.46 30.16 36.50
CA SER A 36 -10.98 29.20 37.50
C SER A 36 -12.06 28.26 38.03
N TYR A 37 -11.67 27.07 38.51
CA TYR A 37 -12.29 26.45 39.71
C TYR A 37 -11.26 25.61 40.50
N ARG A 38 -11.44 25.59 41.83
CA ARG A 38 -10.52 25.14 42.90
C ARG A 38 -11.12 23.95 43.68
N GLY A 39 -10.25 23.10 44.27
CA GLY A 39 -10.52 22.21 45.43
C GLY A 39 -10.63 20.71 45.06
N TYR A 40 -10.07 19.72 45.77
CA TYR A 40 -9.60 19.59 47.17
C TYR A 40 -8.56 18.43 47.30
N SER A 41 -7.84 18.39 48.44
CA SER A 41 -6.65 17.59 48.81
C SER A 41 -6.88 16.15 49.33
N LYS A 42 -5.87 15.26 49.25
CA LYS A 42 -5.06 14.73 50.38
C LYS A 42 -4.11 13.57 49.98
N ASN A 43 -2.93 13.55 50.63
CA ASN A 43 -1.82 12.58 50.54
C ASN A 43 -2.15 11.19 51.13
N VAL A 44 -1.45 10.12 50.68
CA VAL A 44 -0.71 9.09 51.49
C VAL A 44 0.28 8.33 50.58
N LEU A 45 1.47 8.02 51.10
CA LEU A 45 2.59 7.23 50.54
C LEU A 45 2.35 5.71 50.72
N ASP A 46 2.75 4.85 49.78
CA ASP A 46 3.60 3.65 50.05
C ASP A 46 4.05 2.88 48.78
N HIS A 47 5.15 2.15 48.92
CA HIS A 47 5.76 1.19 47.98
C HIS A 47 4.86 -0.01 47.63
N ASP A 48 4.95 -0.57 46.41
CA ASP A 48 5.40 -1.96 46.12
C ASP A 48 5.22 -2.33 44.62
N CYS A 49 6.12 -3.18 44.12
CA CYS A 49 6.08 -3.80 42.80
C CYS A 49 5.02 -4.92 42.76
N ARG A 50 4.21 -4.99 41.70
CA ARG A 50 3.75 -6.26 41.07
C ARG A 50 2.89 -6.05 39.83
N ASP A 51 3.22 -6.82 38.81
CA ASP A 51 2.50 -7.02 37.56
C ASP A 51 1.01 -7.35 37.76
N LYS A 52 0.14 -6.60 37.08
CA LYS A 52 -1.17 -7.08 36.60
C LYS A 52 -1.49 -6.42 35.26
N TYR A 53 -1.35 -7.19 34.19
CA TYR A 53 -1.95 -6.87 32.89
C TYR A 53 -3.48 -6.97 33.00
N THR A 54 -4.15 -5.84 33.02
CA THR A 54 -5.59 -5.73 32.70
C THR A 54 -5.74 -4.90 31.44
N PHE A 55 -6.07 -5.57 30.33
CA PHE A 55 -6.43 -4.95 29.06
C PHE A 55 -7.81 -4.32 29.20
N ASN A 56 -7.88 -2.99 29.32
CA ASN A 56 -9.13 -2.25 29.22
C ASN A 56 -9.08 -1.35 27.99
N ASN A 57 -9.86 -1.75 26.99
CA ASN A 57 -10.00 -1.10 25.70
C ASN A 57 -10.87 0.16 25.89
N ARG A 58 -10.24 1.34 25.99
CA ARG A 58 -10.93 2.63 25.83
C ARG A 58 -10.21 3.43 24.76
N GLN A 59 -10.92 3.55 23.65
CA GLN A 59 -10.60 4.35 22.48
C GLN A 59 -10.51 5.82 22.91
N ALA A 60 -9.29 6.32 23.09
CA ALA A 60 -9.02 7.73 23.33
C ALA A 60 -8.83 8.43 21.97
N ILE A 61 -9.81 9.24 21.60
CA ILE A 61 -9.69 10.23 20.53
C ILE A 61 -8.65 11.25 20.98
N TYR A 62 -7.44 11.18 20.43
CA TYR A 62 -6.42 12.22 20.60
C TYR A 62 -6.64 13.32 19.56
N THR A 63 -7.38 14.36 19.94
CA THR A 63 -7.26 15.68 19.32
C THR A 63 -6.13 16.44 20.01
N SER A 64 -4.88 16.22 19.59
CA SER A 64 -3.76 17.05 20.01
C SER A 64 -3.46 18.10 18.95
N THR A 65 -4.05 19.29 19.10
CA THR A 65 -3.55 20.53 18.53
C THR A 65 -2.28 20.95 19.27
N SER A 66 -1.16 20.28 18.99
CA SER A 66 0.16 20.80 19.35
C SER A 66 0.65 21.67 18.19
N ASN A 67 0.61 22.98 18.39
CA ASN A 67 1.34 23.96 17.59
C ASN A 67 2.84 23.69 17.71
N TYR A 68 3.37 22.75 16.92
CA TYR A 68 4.78 22.73 16.59
C TYR A 68 4.98 23.69 15.42
N SER A 69 5.44 24.89 15.74
CA SER A 69 6.00 25.79 14.74
C SER A 69 7.12 25.04 14.03
N TYR A 70 6.87 24.63 12.78
CA TYR A 70 7.92 24.26 11.84
C TYR A 70 8.78 25.51 11.64
N GLY A 71 9.79 25.67 12.50
CA GLY A 71 10.90 26.53 12.19
C GLY A 71 11.52 25.96 10.93
N LYS A 72 11.39 26.67 9.81
CA LYS A 72 12.25 26.49 8.64
C LYS A 72 13.69 26.75 9.08
N ARG A 73 14.32 25.74 9.66
CA ARG A 73 15.77 25.61 9.59
C ARG A 73 16.06 25.25 8.14
N TYR A 74 16.36 26.27 7.36
CA TYR A 74 17.14 26.09 6.15
C TYR A 74 18.42 25.36 6.60
N LEU A 75 18.48 24.06 6.33
CA LEU A 75 19.73 23.31 6.44
C LEU A 75 20.68 23.97 5.46
N THR A 76 21.63 24.69 6.02
CA THR A 76 22.77 25.27 5.32
C THR A 76 23.56 24.14 4.67
N THR A 77 23.75 24.23 3.35
CA THR A 77 24.73 23.51 2.53
C THR A 77 24.72 21.97 2.62
N GLU A 78 24.22 21.36 1.56
CA GLU A 78 24.27 19.93 1.22
C GLU A 78 25.65 19.32 1.50
N ALA A 79 25.80 18.62 2.62
CA ALA A 79 26.60 17.41 2.58
C ALA A 79 25.76 16.39 1.81
N ALA A 80 26.00 16.26 0.50
CA ALA A 80 25.40 15.20 -0.29
C ALA A 80 25.59 13.88 0.48
N SER A 81 24.51 13.10 0.64
CA SER A 81 24.63 11.77 1.26
C SER A 81 25.75 11.02 0.57
N GLN A 82 26.69 10.48 1.36
CA GLN A 82 27.73 9.60 0.81
C GLN A 82 27.14 8.31 0.22
N TRP A 83 25.86 8.02 0.50
CA TRP A 83 25.17 6.85 0.00
C TRP A 83 24.56 7.13 -1.38
N THR A 84 25.03 6.36 -2.35
CA THR A 84 24.49 6.23 -3.71
C THR A 84 24.16 4.76 -3.99
N LEU A 85 23.48 4.48 -5.12
CA LEU A 85 23.29 3.11 -5.57
C LEU A 85 24.61 2.34 -5.68
N ASP A 86 25.68 2.99 -6.16
CA ASP A 86 27.00 2.38 -6.30
C ASP A 86 27.62 2.01 -4.96
N THR A 87 27.47 2.86 -3.94
CA THR A 87 27.95 2.53 -2.59
C THR A 87 27.18 1.38 -1.97
N VAL A 88 25.84 1.35 -2.11
CA VAL A 88 25.05 0.21 -1.63
C VAL A 88 25.44 -1.07 -2.37
N ALA A 89 25.60 -0.99 -3.70
CA ALA A 89 26.02 -2.12 -4.51
C ALA A 89 27.42 -2.62 -4.11
N LYS A 90 28.33 -1.73 -3.72
CA LYS A 90 29.64 -2.10 -3.18
C LYS A 90 29.50 -2.88 -1.87
N GLU A 91 28.68 -2.42 -0.93
CA GLU A 91 28.44 -3.10 0.35
C GLU A 91 27.82 -4.50 0.13
N ILE A 92 26.83 -4.62 -0.76
CA ILE A 92 26.28 -5.93 -1.19
C ILE A 92 27.39 -6.84 -1.74
N LYS A 93 28.25 -6.32 -2.64
CA LYS A 93 29.35 -7.09 -3.24
C LYS A 93 30.44 -7.48 -2.25
N MET A 94 30.62 -6.71 -1.17
CA MET A 94 31.55 -7.01 -0.09
C MET A 94 30.99 -7.99 0.95
N GLY A 95 29.70 -8.31 0.89
CA GLY A 95 29.04 -9.20 1.85
C GLY A 95 28.66 -8.54 3.17
N SER A 96 28.65 -7.21 3.27
CA SER A 96 28.16 -6.51 4.47
C SER A 96 26.63 -6.38 4.50
N ILE A 97 25.96 -6.66 3.38
CA ILE A 97 24.50 -6.69 3.25
C ILE A 97 24.11 -8.08 2.76
N GLU A 98 23.45 -8.85 3.62
CA GLU A 98 23.02 -10.23 3.31
C GLU A 98 21.50 -10.39 3.42
N ASN A 99 20.84 -9.52 4.19
CA ASN A 99 19.41 -9.60 4.48
C ASN A 99 18.64 -8.37 3.98
N ILE A 100 18.07 -8.47 2.78
CA ILE A 100 17.33 -7.38 2.14
C ILE A 100 15.83 -7.56 2.37
N ILE A 101 15.20 -6.54 2.94
CA ILE A 101 13.73 -6.41 2.96
C ILE A 101 13.30 -5.51 1.82
N VAL A 102 12.25 -5.91 1.10
CA VAL A 102 11.65 -5.09 0.05
C VAL A 102 10.20 -4.76 0.39
N LEU A 103 9.85 -3.47 0.35
CA LEU A 103 8.48 -2.97 0.46
C LEU A 103 7.97 -2.58 -0.92
N THR A 104 6.85 -3.17 -1.34
CA THR A 104 6.26 -2.92 -2.66
C THR A 104 4.81 -2.45 -2.58
N GLY A 105 4.38 -1.69 -3.58
CA GLY A 105 2.98 -1.32 -3.80
C GLY A 105 2.63 -1.25 -5.28
N ALA A 106 1.49 -0.65 -5.60
CA ALA A 106 0.90 -0.75 -6.95
C ALA A 106 1.83 -0.27 -8.08
N GLY A 107 2.75 0.64 -7.80
CA GLY A 107 3.72 1.16 -8.76
C GLY A 107 4.58 0.06 -9.41
N VAL A 108 4.87 -1.06 -8.71
CA VAL A 108 5.64 -2.16 -9.30
C VAL A 108 4.88 -2.93 -10.40
N SER A 109 3.54 -2.85 -10.38
CA SER A 109 2.63 -3.59 -11.27
C SER A 109 2.12 -2.77 -12.46
N THR A 110 2.36 -1.45 -12.48
CA THR A 110 1.93 -0.56 -13.57
C THR A 110 2.44 -1.00 -14.95
N ALA A 111 3.72 -1.38 -15.06
CA ALA A 111 4.31 -1.91 -16.29
C ALA A 111 3.81 -3.30 -16.70
N SER A 112 3.05 -3.98 -15.84
CA SER A 112 2.34 -5.22 -16.18
C SER A 112 0.98 -4.97 -16.81
N GLY A 113 0.56 -3.70 -16.96
CA GLY A 113 -0.73 -3.31 -17.53
C GLY A 113 -1.87 -3.34 -16.53
N LEU A 114 -1.58 -3.53 -15.22
CA LEU A 114 -2.60 -3.35 -14.20
C LEU A 114 -2.92 -1.86 -14.10
N PRO A 115 -4.20 -1.46 -14.26
CA PRO A 115 -4.61 -0.14 -13.86
C PRO A 115 -4.38 -0.02 -12.36
N ASP A 116 -3.94 1.16 -11.91
CA ASP A 116 -4.01 1.44 -10.48
C ASP A 116 -5.49 1.61 -10.06
N PHE A 117 -5.74 1.84 -8.78
CA PHE A 117 -7.11 2.06 -8.34
C PHE A 117 -7.64 3.45 -8.73
N ARG A 118 -6.76 4.45 -8.80
CA ARG A 118 -7.12 5.88 -8.62
C ARG A 118 -6.84 6.79 -9.81
N SER A 119 -6.10 6.35 -10.83
CA SER A 119 -5.70 7.22 -11.93
C SER A 119 -6.89 7.63 -12.79
N PRO A 120 -7.11 8.93 -13.04
CA PRO A 120 -8.20 9.38 -13.90
C PRO A 120 -8.12 8.77 -15.31
N GLY A 121 -9.26 8.35 -15.85
CA GLY A 121 -9.45 7.75 -17.18
C GLY A 121 -8.92 6.34 -17.37
N SER A 122 -8.23 5.76 -16.38
CA SER A 122 -7.60 4.44 -16.51
C SER A 122 -7.65 3.57 -15.24
N GLY A 123 -7.87 4.16 -14.07
CA GLY A 123 -7.93 3.46 -12.79
C GLY A 123 -9.23 2.68 -12.63
N LEU A 124 -9.18 1.65 -11.77
CA LEU A 124 -10.33 0.77 -11.52
C LEU A 124 -11.60 1.56 -11.17
N TYR A 125 -11.48 2.64 -10.40
CA TYR A 125 -12.63 3.43 -9.98
C TYR A 125 -13.34 4.18 -11.10
N ASP A 126 -12.62 4.57 -12.15
CA ASP A 126 -13.21 5.26 -13.30
C ASP A 126 -13.90 4.29 -14.27
N THR A 127 -13.66 2.98 -14.12
CA THR A 127 -14.35 1.93 -14.90
C THR A 127 -15.69 1.51 -14.30
N LEU A 128 -16.02 2.04 -13.11
CA LEU A 128 -17.29 1.82 -12.43
C LEU A 128 -18.30 2.88 -12.88
N ASP A 129 -19.04 2.59 -13.93
CA ASP A 129 -20.28 3.32 -14.22
C ASP A 129 -21.41 2.67 -13.43
N ASP A 130 -21.46 2.98 -12.13
CA ASP A 130 -22.33 2.29 -11.17
C ASP A 130 -23.07 3.29 -10.27
N ASP A 131 -24.33 3.55 -10.61
CA ASP A 131 -25.23 4.44 -9.85
C ASP A 131 -25.45 3.97 -8.39
N GLU A 132 -25.06 2.74 -8.04
CA GLU A 132 -25.21 2.18 -6.69
C GLU A 132 -24.10 2.62 -5.72
N ILE A 133 -23.04 3.28 -6.19
CA ILE A 133 -21.86 3.59 -5.38
C ILE A 133 -21.61 5.10 -5.35
N SER A 134 -21.70 5.70 -4.15
CA SER A 134 -21.41 7.12 -3.95
C SER A 134 -19.92 7.44 -3.92
N ASP A 135 -19.11 6.56 -3.32
CA ASP A 135 -17.65 6.66 -3.30
C ASP A 135 -17.06 5.33 -3.82
N PRO A 136 -16.33 5.33 -4.95
CA PRO A 136 -15.69 4.12 -5.48
C PRO A 136 -14.81 3.36 -4.48
N MET A 137 -14.28 4.06 -3.46
CA MET A 137 -13.51 3.45 -2.37
C MET A 137 -14.35 2.46 -1.54
N ASP A 138 -15.68 2.63 -1.47
CA ASP A 138 -16.60 1.81 -0.68
C ASP A 138 -16.63 0.35 -1.15
N ILE A 139 -16.23 0.06 -2.39
CA ILE A 139 -16.14 -1.33 -2.90
C ILE A 139 -15.19 -2.18 -2.08
N PHE A 140 -14.18 -1.55 -1.49
CA PHE A 140 -13.21 -2.21 -0.61
C PHE A 140 -13.47 -1.91 0.87
N ASP A 141 -14.65 -1.40 1.25
CA ASP A 141 -15.07 -1.31 2.66
C ASP A 141 -15.79 -2.59 3.08
N ILE A 142 -15.40 -3.14 4.24
CA ILE A 142 -15.93 -4.43 4.68
C ILE A 142 -17.41 -4.37 5.06
N SER A 143 -17.86 -3.25 5.62
CA SER A 143 -19.25 -3.04 6.03
C SER A 143 -20.14 -2.90 4.81
N PHE A 144 -19.66 -2.17 3.80
CA PHE A 144 -20.34 -2.09 2.51
C PHE A 144 -20.41 -3.46 1.84
N PHE A 145 -19.31 -4.22 1.78
CA PHE A 145 -19.31 -5.56 1.20
C PHE A 145 -20.29 -6.52 1.89
N ASP A 146 -20.38 -6.47 3.22
CA ASP A 146 -21.31 -7.30 3.98
C ASP A 146 -22.79 -6.93 3.73
N LEU A 147 -23.07 -5.67 3.38
CA LEU A 147 -24.39 -5.21 2.97
C LEU A 147 -24.69 -5.55 1.50
N ASN A 148 -23.77 -5.24 0.60
CA ASN A 148 -23.89 -5.45 -0.84
C ASN A 148 -22.56 -5.87 -1.47
N PRO A 149 -22.32 -7.18 -1.69
CA PRO A 149 -21.07 -7.68 -2.28
C PRO A 149 -21.03 -7.58 -3.81
N HIS A 150 -22.15 -7.29 -4.48
CA HIS A 150 -22.23 -7.32 -5.95
C HIS A 150 -21.28 -6.35 -6.64
N PRO A 151 -21.12 -5.08 -6.19
CA PRO A 151 -20.22 -4.14 -6.85
C PRO A 151 -18.76 -4.61 -6.85
N PHE A 152 -18.29 -5.21 -5.76
CA PHE A 152 -16.97 -5.85 -5.73
C PHE A 152 -16.84 -6.96 -6.78
N TYR A 153 -17.83 -7.86 -6.88
CA TYR A 153 -17.76 -8.97 -7.84
C TYR A 153 -17.89 -8.54 -9.30
N ARG A 154 -18.48 -7.36 -9.59
CA ARG A 154 -18.45 -6.75 -10.93
C ARG A 154 -17.03 -6.38 -11.36
N VAL A 155 -16.21 -5.89 -10.44
CA VAL A 155 -14.81 -5.49 -10.72
C VAL A 155 -13.78 -6.57 -10.46
N ALA A 156 -14.09 -7.58 -9.63
CA ALA A 156 -13.13 -8.61 -9.21
C ALA A 156 -12.52 -9.36 -10.39
N LYS A 157 -13.25 -9.53 -11.51
CA LYS A 157 -12.72 -10.13 -12.74
C LYS A 157 -11.51 -9.38 -13.31
N HIS A 158 -11.47 -8.06 -13.17
CA HIS A 158 -10.37 -7.23 -13.67
C HIS A 158 -9.14 -7.31 -12.75
N LEU A 159 -9.34 -7.70 -11.50
CA LEU A 159 -8.28 -7.87 -10.51
C LEU A 159 -7.69 -9.29 -10.52
N HIS A 160 -8.26 -10.18 -11.33
CA HIS A 160 -7.81 -11.56 -11.37
C HIS A 160 -6.40 -11.67 -11.97
N ALA A 161 -5.51 -12.29 -11.21
CA ALA A 161 -4.09 -12.39 -11.52
C ALA A 161 -3.81 -12.95 -12.91
N SER A 162 -4.61 -13.91 -13.41
CA SER A 162 -4.42 -14.61 -14.69
C SER A 162 -4.19 -13.67 -15.88
N ASN A 163 -4.76 -12.46 -15.83
CA ASN A 163 -4.72 -11.50 -16.92
C ASN A 163 -3.37 -10.79 -17.09
N TYR A 164 -2.50 -10.90 -16.07
CA TYR A 164 -1.27 -10.10 -16.01
C TYR A 164 -0.04 -10.97 -15.83
N LYS A 165 1.08 -10.45 -16.33
CA LYS A 165 2.39 -11.12 -16.27
C LYS A 165 3.36 -10.30 -15.42
N PRO A 166 4.21 -10.94 -14.60
CA PRO A 166 5.25 -10.24 -13.86
C PRO A 166 6.19 -9.49 -14.80
N ASN A 167 6.69 -8.33 -14.36
CA ASN A 167 7.60 -7.47 -15.12
C ASN A 167 8.99 -7.38 -14.48
N TYR A 168 9.84 -6.47 -14.97
CA TYR A 168 11.21 -6.27 -14.47
C TYR A 168 11.29 -6.12 -12.95
N CYS A 169 10.35 -5.42 -12.31
CA CYS A 169 10.34 -5.22 -10.86
C CYS A 169 10.22 -6.56 -10.10
N HIS A 170 9.32 -7.42 -10.56
CA HIS A 170 9.06 -8.72 -9.96
C HIS A 170 10.23 -9.69 -10.18
N TYR A 171 10.85 -9.65 -11.36
CA TYR A 171 12.04 -10.47 -11.62
C TYR A 171 13.28 -9.95 -10.90
N PHE A 172 13.35 -8.66 -10.56
CA PHE A 172 14.40 -8.15 -9.67
C PHE A 172 14.26 -8.75 -8.27
N LEU A 173 13.03 -8.87 -7.74
CA LEU A 173 12.78 -9.61 -6.50
C LEU A 173 13.21 -11.08 -6.61
N LYS A 174 12.90 -11.73 -7.75
CA LYS A 174 13.34 -13.11 -8.01
C LYS A 174 14.86 -13.21 -8.08
N LEU A 175 15.54 -12.20 -8.62
CA LEU A 175 16.99 -12.17 -8.67
C LEU A 175 17.62 -12.01 -7.28
N LEU A 176 17.04 -11.18 -6.41
CA LEU A 176 17.46 -11.09 -5.00
C LEU A 176 17.33 -12.45 -4.29
N LEU A 177 16.25 -13.20 -4.59
CA LEU A 177 16.05 -14.55 -4.09
C LEU A 177 17.13 -15.52 -4.61
N GLU A 178 17.39 -15.54 -5.92
CA GLU A 178 18.41 -16.41 -6.53
C GLU A 178 19.85 -16.07 -6.08
N LYS A 179 20.08 -14.83 -5.67
CA LYS A 179 21.35 -14.36 -5.08
C LYS A 179 21.46 -14.64 -3.58
N ASN A 180 20.43 -15.24 -2.96
CA ASN A 180 20.35 -15.48 -1.51
C ASN A 180 20.47 -14.21 -0.66
N LEU A 181 19.99 -13.08 -1.17
CA LEU A 181 20.00 -11.79 -0.46
C LEU A 181 18.62 -11.38 0.05
N LEU A 182 17.56 -12.00 -0.48
CA LEU A 182 16.19 -11.65 -0.09
C LEU A 182 15.83 -12.23 1.28
N LEU A 183 15.65 -11.37 2.28
CA LEU A 183 15.07 -11.75 3.56
C LEU A 183 13.55 -11.90 3.42
N ARG A 184 12.87 -10.82 3.05
CA ARG A 184 11.40 -10.78 2.93
C ARG A 184 10.91 -9.72 1.94
N ILE A 185 9.78 -9.99 1.30
CA ILE A 185 8.97 -9.01 0.58
C ILE A 185 7.72 -8.74 1.40
N TYR A 186 7.45 -7.47 1.66
CA TYR A 186 6.14 -7.01 2.11
C TYR A 186 5.49 -6.27 0.95
N THR A 187 4.37 -6.79 0.46
CA THR A 187 3.64 -6.19 -0.66
C THR A 187 2.27 -5.70 -0.21
N GLN A 188 1.90 -4.50 -0.68
CA GLN A 188 0.53 -3.99 -0.59
C GLN A 188 -0.37 -4.55 -1.71
N ASN A 189 0.23 -5.17 -2.72
CA ASN A 189 -0.49 -5.63 -3.90
C ASN A 189 -1.24 -6.92 -3.60
N ILE A 190 -2.35 -7.09 -4.32
CA ILE A 190 -3.21 -8.28 -4.24
C ILE A 190 -3.22 -9.08 -5.56
N ASP A 191 -2.44 -8.63 -6.54
CA ASP A 191 -2.42 -9.14 -7.92
C ASP A 191 -1.70 -10.49 -8.07
N GLY A 192 -0.95 -10.93 -7.06
CA GLY A 192 -0.24 -12.21 -7.04
C GLY A 192 0.93 -12.31 -8.02
N LEU A 193 1.41 -11.19 -8.58
CA LEU A 193 2.50 -11.20 -9.56
C LEU A 193 3.84 -11.61 -8.95
N GLU A 194 4.07 -11.40 -7.65
CA GLU A 194 5.25 -11.91 -6.94
C GLU A 194 5.26 -13.45 -6.95
N ARG A 195 4.13 -14.08 -6.65
CA ARG A 195 4.00 -15.56 -6.71
C ARG A 195 4.21 -16.07 -8.12
N LYS A 196 3.63 -15.40 -9.13
CA LYS A 196 3.86 -15.74 -10.55
C LYS A 196 5.31 -15.57 -10.99
N ALA A 197 6.07 -14.66 -10.38
CA ALA A 197 7.51 -14.53 -10.61
C ALA A 197 8.33 -15.64 -9.93
N GLY A 198 7.69 -16.58 -9.24
CA GLY A 198 8.32 -17.68 -8.53
C GLY A 198 8.93 -17.28 -7.20
N ILE A 199 8.36 -16.26 -6.54
CA ILE A 199 8.64 -15.96 -5.13
C ILE A 199 7.85 -16.96 -4.27
N PRO A 200 8.53 -17.70 -3.37
CA PRO A 200 7.88 -18.68 -2.53
C PRO A 200 7.19 -18.00 -1.34
N GLU A 201 6.18 -18.67 -0.78
CA GLU A 201 5.30 -18.09 0.24
C GLU A 201 6.05 -17.67 1.51
N GLU A 202 7.07 -18.42 1.90
CA GLU A 202 7.92 -18.09 3.03
C GLU A 202 8.65 -16.76 2.83
N LYS A 203 8.89 -16.30 1.60
CA LYS A 203 9.54 -15.01 1.34
C LYS A 203 8.56 -13.85 1.16
N LEU A 204 7.27 -14.12 1.13
CA LEU A 204 6.24 -13.15 0.77
C LEU A 204 5.24 -12.89 1.91
N ILE A 205 5.07 -11.61 2.23
CA ILE A 205 4.02 -11.09 3.12
C ILE A 205 3.08 -10.24 2.28
N GLU A 206 1.95 -10.82 1.91
CA GLU A 206 0.84 -10.14 1.24
C GLU A 206 0.07 -9.35 2.30
N ALA A 207 0.52 -8.12 2.58
CA ALA A 207 0.03 -7.32 3.70
C ALA A 207 -1.46 -7.00 3.57
N HIS A 208 -1.95 -6.81 2.33
CA HIS A 208 -3.36 -6.63 2.04
C HIS A 208 -4.03 -7.91 1.52
N GLY A 209 -3.44 -9.07 1.80
CA GLY A 209 -3.96 -10.35 1.36
C GLY A 209 -3.86 -10.57 -0.14
N SER A 210 -4.58 -11.55 -0.67
CA SER A 210 -4.53 -11.90 -2.08
C SER A 210 -5.76 -12.68 -2.55
N PHE A 211 -5.88 -12.85 -3.86
CA PHE A 211 -6.89 -13.73 -4.47
C PHE A 211 -6.50 -15.22 -4.43
N ALA A 212 -5.40 -15.61 -3.78
CA ALA A 212 -4.95 -17.00 -3.76
C ALA A 212 -5.93 -17.94 -3.03
N ASN A 213 -6.59 -17.42 -1.99
CA ASN A 213 -7.59 -18.13 -1.19
C ASN A 213 -8.82 -17.25 -0.97
N ALA A 214 -9.89 -17.86 -0.48
CA ALA A 214 -11.11 -17.19 -0.12
C ALA A 214 -11.76 -17.84 1.11
N THR A 215 -12.48 -17.05 1.89
CA THR A 215 -13.08 -17.49 3.15
C THR A 215 -14.57 -17.14 3.19
N CYS A 216 -15.40 -18.08 3.61
CA CYS A 216 -16.81 -17.81 3.88
C CYS A 216 -16.94 -16.82 5.05
N ARG A 217 -17.71 -15.75 4.86
CA ARG A 217 -17.87 -14.69 5.87
C ARG A 217 -18.58 -15.14 7.14
N ILE A 218 -19.42 -16.19 7.04
CA ILE A 218 -20.18 -16.75 8.18
C ILE A 218 -19.41 -17.91 8.84
N CYS A 219 -19.31 -19.08 8.20
CA CYS A 219 -18.76 -20.28 8.83
C CYS A 219 -17.23 -20.38 8.80
N LYS A 220 -16.54 -19.41 8.18
CA LYS A 220 -15.07 -19.35 8.04
C LYS A 220 -14.44 -20.53 7.29
N LYS A 221 -15.24 -21.35 6.60
CA LYS A 221 -14.73 -22.38 5.68
C LYS A 221 -13.87 -21.72 4.59
N ARG A 222 -12.68 -22.28 4.37
CA ARG A 222 -11.72 -21.83 3.35
C ARG A 222 -11.98 -22.51 2.01
N TYR A 223 -11.64 -21.78 0.96
CA TYR A 223 -11.78 -22.12 -0.45
C TYR A 223 -10.52 -21.68 -1.18
N THR A 224 -10.15 -22.39 -2.24
CA THR A 224 -9.05 -21.96 -3.12
C THR A 224 -9.54 -20.89 -4.11
N SER A 225 -8.62 -20.21 -4.78
CA SER A 225 -8.99 -19.34 -5.92
C SER A 225 -9.85 -20.07 -6.95
N SER A 226 -9.45 -21.30 -7.32
CA SER A 226 -10.17 -22.14 -8.30
C SER A 226 -11.59 -22.51 -7.87
N ASP A 227 -11.88 -22.57 -6.57
CA ASP A 227 -13.24 -22.85 -6.07
C ASP A 227 -14.25 -21.75 -6.41
N ILE A 228 -13.79 -20.50 -6.55
CA ILE A 228 -14.64 -19.32 -6.78
C ILE A 228 -14.39 -18.61 -8.11
N GLU A 229 -13.38 -19.03 -8.87
CA GLU A 229 -12.97 -18.43 -10.14
C GLU A 229 -14.14 -18.32 -11.12
N GLY A 230 -14.91 -19.40 -11.31
CA GLY A 230 -16.08 -19.39 -12.21
C GLY A 230 -17.11 -18.31 -11.85
N ALA A 231 -17.36 -18.10 -10.56
CA ALA A 231 -18.26 -17.05 -10.10
C ALA A 231 -17.68 -15.64 -10.34
N ILE A 232 -16.39 -15.44 -10.05
CA ILE A 232 -15.70 -14.17 -10.32
C ILE A 232 -15.76 -13.81 -11.81
N LEU A 233 -15.44 -14.76 -12.70
CA LEU A 233 -15.45 -14.55 -14.15
C LEU A 233 -16.85 -14.23 -14.68
N GLN A 234 -17.88 -14.84 -14.08
CA GLN A 234 -19.29 -14.57 -14.39
C GLN A 234 -19.86 -13.35 -13.64
N GLN A 235 -19.04 -12.64 -12.85
CA GLN A 235 -19.46 -11.49 -12.02
C GLN A 235 -20.61 -11.84 -11.05
N GLN A 236 -20.61 -13.06 -10.54
CA GLN A 236 -21.59 -13.56 -9.58
C GLN A 236 -20.99 -13.60 -8.17
N VAL A 237 -21.86 -13.45 -7.17
CA VAL A 237 -21.47 -13.55 -5.75
C VAL A 237 -21.37 -15.02 -5.35
N PRO A 238 -20.17 -15.57 -5.09
CA PRO A 238 -19.99 -16.95 -4.68
C PRO A 238 -20.59 -17.19 -3.29
N ARG A 239 -21.29 -18.30 -3.13
CA ARG A 239 -21.94 -18.73 -1.88
C ARG A 239 -21.27 -19.98 -1.33
N CYS A 240 -21.28 -20.08 -0.01
CA CYS A 240 -20.71 -21.21 0.72
C CYS A 240 -21.35 -22.53 0.27
N LYS A 241 -20.50 -23.54 0.02
CA LYS A 241 -20.90 -24.89 -0.41
C LYS A 241 -21.35 -25.80 0.74
N ASP A 242 -21.52 -25.28 1.96
CA ASP A 242 -22.07 -26.04 3.10
C ASP A 242 -23.57 -25.80 3.15
N ASP A 243 -24.38 -26.86 3.10
CA ASP A 243 -25.84 -26.77 3.02
C ASP A 243 -26.47 -25.97 4.16
N ARG A 244 -25.80 -25.89 5.32
CA ARG A 244 -26.26 -25.14 6.50
C ARG A 244 -25.75 -23.70 6.53
N CYS A 245 -25.00 -23.26 5.53
CA CYS A 245 -24.40 -21.93 5.47
C CYS A 245 -24.56 -21.31 4.09
N GLN A 246 -25.35 -20.23 4.01
CA GLN A 246 -25.56 -19.45 2.79
C GLN A 246 -24.67 -18.18 2.73
N GLY A 247 -23.59 -18.18 3.52
CA GLY A 247 -22.67 -17.05 3.61
C GLY A 247 -21.96 -16.77 2.29
N VAL A 248 -21.73 -15.48 2.02
CA VAL A 248 -20.88 -15.03 0.91
C VAL A 248 -19.46 -15.55 1.15
N ILE A 249 -18.84 -16.09 0.10
CA ILE A 249 -17.40 -16.35 0.10
C ILE A 249 -16.73 -15.04 -0.32
N LYS A 250 -15.65 -14.62 0.34
CA LYS A 250 -14.86 -13.43 -0.02
C LYS A 250 -13.41 -13.85 -0.26
N PRO A 251 -12.74 -13.39 -1.32
CA PRO A 251 -11.29 -13.50 -1.43
C PRO A 251 -10.61 -12.99 -0.17
N ASP A 252 -9.48 -13.60 0.19
CA ASP A 252 -8.69 -13.22 1.37
C ASP A 252 -7.86 -11.94 1.11
N VAL A 253 -8.47 -10.97 0.42
CA VAL A 253 -8.01 -9.58 0.24
C VAL A 253 -8.48 -8.77 1.44
N VAL A 254 -7.62 -7.96 2.04
CA VAL A 254 -7.94 -7.12 3.18
C VAL A 254 -8.68 -5.88 2.71
N PHE A 255 -9.89 -5.71 3.22
CA PHE A 255 -10.72 -4.51 2.98
C PHE A 255 -10.48 -3.46 4.06
N PHE A 256 -10.85 -2.21 3.80
CA PHE A 256 -10.96 -1.19 4.84
C PHE A 256 -11.90 -1.68 5.94
N GLY A 257 -11.46 -1.49 7.19
CA GLY A 257 -12.14 -2.03 8.38
C GLY A 257 -11.71 -3.45 8.77
N GLU A 258 -10.93 -4.17 7.95
CA GLU A 258 -10.36 -5.46 8.32
C GLU A 258 -8.95 -5.33 8.94
N ASN A 259 -8.58 -6.31 9.76
CA ASN A 259 -7.21 -6.44 10.26
C ASN A 259 -6.30 -6.98 9.15
N LEU A 260 -5.06 -6.49 9.10
CA LEU A 260 -4.02 -7.13 8.29
C LEU A 260 -3.75 -8.57 8.77
N PRO A 261 -3.21 -9.45 7.91
CA PRO A 261 -2.94 -10.83 8.28
C PRO A 261 -2.02 -10.92 9.49
N TYR A 262 -2.27 -11.87 10.39
CA TYR A 262 -1.45 -12.05 11.60
C TYR A 262 0.06 -12.17 11.28
N ARG A 263 0.39 -12.85 10.18
CA ARG A 263 1.76 -13.05 9.70
C ARG A 263 2.49 -11.72 9.41
N PHE A 264 1.77 -10.67 9.01
CA PHE A 264 2.34 -9.33 8.85
C PHE A 264 2.99 -8.85 10.16
N PHE A 265 2.28 -9.04 11.28
CA PHE A 265 2.74 -8.56 12.59
C PHE A 265 3.82 -9.43 13.22
N THR A 266 3.73 -10.75 13.04
CA THR A 266 4.73 -11.66 13.62
C THR A 266 6.06 -11.61 12.90
N GLU A 267 6.05 -11.58 11.57
CA GLU A 267 7.29 -11.60 10.78
C GLU A 267 8.00 -10.25 10.89
N GLN A 268 7.27 -9.11 10.85
CA GLN A 268 7.93 -7.79 10.95
C GLN A 268 8.74 -7.62 12.23
N ALA A 269 8.29 -8.22 13.34
CA ALA A 269 8.95 -8.10 14.64
C ALA A 269 10.32 -8.78 14.68
N THR A 270 10.57 -9.73 13.77
CA THR A 270 11.83 -10.45 13.63
C THR A 270 12.63 -9.92 12.45
N ASP A 271 11.99 -9.81 11.28
CA ASP A 271 12.66 -9.45 10.02
C ASP A 271 13.38 -8.10 10.11
N PHE A 272 12.74 -7.07 10.67
CA PHE A 272 13.33 -5.72 10.71
C PHE A 272 14.53 -5.61 11.67
N LYS A 273 14.73 -6.57 12.58
CA LYS A 273 15.94 -6.65 13.41
C LYS A 273 17.12 -7.27 12.66
N LEU A 274 16.84 -8.08 11.65
CA LEU A 274 17.83 -8.78 10.83
C LEU A 274 18.14 -8.04 9.53
N CYS A 275 17.40 -6.97 9.22
CA CYS A 275 17.50 -6.24 7.96
C CYS A 275 18.81 -5.46 7.85
N ASP A 276 19.58 -5.71 6.79
CA ASP A 276 20.82 -5.01 6.46
C ASP A 276 20.60 -3.91 5.40
N LEU A 277 19.50 -4.01 4.64
CA LEU A 277 19.11 -3.03 3.63
C LEU A 277 17.59 -3.07 3.41
N LEU A 278 16.96 -1.89 3.46
CA LEU A 278 15.57 -1.73 3.07
C LEU A 278 15.47 -1.17 1.66
N ILE A 279 14.74 -1.83 0.77
CA ILE A 279 14.37 -1.28 -0.53
C ILE A 279 12.87 -0.99 -0.53
N VAL A 280 12.48 0.23 -0.84
CA VAL A 280 11.08 0.65 -0.97
C VAL A 280 10.85 1.05 -2.42
N MET A 281 9.87 0.44 -3.07
CA MET A 281 9.62 0.70 -4.48
C MET A 281 8.15 0.66 -4.86
N GLY A 282 7.72 1.62 -5.69
CA GLY A 282 6.38 1.68 -6.25
C GLY A 282 5.24 1.81 -5.23
N THR A 283 5.44 2.53 -4.14
CA THR A 283 4.39 2.77 -3.13
C THR A 283 4.37 4.23 -2.69
N SER A 284 3.17 4.76 -2.38
CA SER A 284 3.01 6.11 -1.83
C SER A 284 3.32 6.19 -0.33
N LEU A 285 3.43 5.05 0.37
CA LEU A 285 3.54 4.96 1.83
C LEU A 285 2.45 5.76 2.58
N GLN A 286 1.21 5.77 2.08
CA GLN A 286 0.09 6.48 2.71
C GLN A 286 -0.85 5.56 3.51
N VAL A 287 -0.80 4.24 3.27
CA VAL A 287 -1.70 3.27 3.91
C VAL A 287 -1.04 2.68 5.15
N TYR A 288 -1.67 2.88 6.30
CA TYR A 288 -1.22 2.33 7.58
C TYR A 288 -1.93 1.01 7.90
N PRO A 289 -1.27 0.08 8.61
CA PRO A 289 0.04 0.21 9.27
C PRO A 289 1.25 -0.02 8.34
N PHE A 290 1.06 -0.42 7.08
CA PHE A 290 2.16 -0.75 6.17
C PHE A 290 3.20 0.36 6.03
N ALA A 291 2.76 1.62 5.87
CA ALA A 291 3.64 2.77 5.72
C ALA A 291 4.66 2.91 6.87
N SER A 292 4.30 2.45 8.08
CA SER A 292 5.19 2.50 9.23
C SER A 292 6.44 1.62 9.09
N LEU A 293 6.37 0.55 8.29
CA LEU A 293 7.48 -0.38 8.06
C LEU A 293 8.74 0.35 7.57
N ALA A 294 8.57 1.39 6.76
CA ALA A 294 9.70 2.16 6.22
C ALA A 294 10.59 2.78 7.32
N ASN A 295 10.06 2.97 8.53
CA ASN A 295 10.76 3.56 9.67
C ASN A 295 11.15 2.54 10.75
N GLN A 296 10.94 1.24 10.52
CA GLN A 296 11.22 0.20 11.52
C GLN A 296 12.67 -0.30 11.50
N VAL A 297 13.42 -0.01 10.44
CA VAL A 297 14.86 -0.34 10.39
C VAL A 297 15.67 0.63 11.27
N SER A 298 16.79 0.14 11.82
CA SER A 298 17.74 0.96 12.57
C SER A 298 18.29 2.10 11.71
N SER A 299 18.70 3.22 12.33
CA SER A 299 19.37 4.34 11.64
C SER A 299 20.71 3.96 11.00
N SER A 300 21.28 2.81 11.37
CA SER A 300 22.48 2.24 10.75
C SER A 300 22.20 1.54 9.41
N VAL A 301 20.95 1.17 9.14
CA VAL A 301 20.55 0.41 7.94
C VAL A 301 20.28 1.39 6.79
N PRO A 302 20.97 1.26 5.64
CA PRO A 302 20.64 2.04 4.46
C PRO A 302 19.22 1.75 3.96
N ARG A 303 18.59 2.76 3.37
CA ARG A 303 17.27 2.62 2.74
C ARG A 303 17.34 3.15 1.32
N ILE A 304 16.87 2.37 0.34
CA ILE A 304 16.72 2.81 -1.05
C ILE A 304 15.24 3.09 -1.30
N LEU A 305 14.93 4.23 -1.89
CA LEU A 305 13.64 4.53 -2.52
C LEU A 305 13.81 4.50 -4.04
N ILE A 306 13.02 3.67 -4.73
CA ILE A 306 12.89 3.69 -6.20
C ILE A 306 11.42 3.93 -6.54
N ASN A 307 11.07 5.18 -6.84
CA ASN A 307 9.67 5.59 -6.98
C ASN A 307 9.53 6.86 -7.82
N ASN A 308 8.34 7.09 -8.40
CA ASN A 308 8.09 8.31 -9.18
C ASN A 308 8.23 9.59 -8.36
N GLU A 309 7.96 9.51 -7.05
CA GLU A 309 7.97 10.65 -6.13
C GLU A 309 8.66 10.28 -4.81
N ILE A 310 9.18 11.29 -4.11
CA ILE A 310 9.68 11.13 -2.73
C ILE A 310 8.48 10.91 -1.81
N VAL A 311 8.54 9.88 -0.97
CA VAL A 311 7.43 9.44 -0.11
C VAL A 311 7.92 9.19 1.31
N GLY A 312 7.00 9.18 2.27
CA GLY A 312 7.32 8.93 3.68
C GLY A 312 8.37 9.90 4.23
N THR A 313 9.39 9.36 4.90
CA THR A 313 10.47 10.11 5.55
C THR A 313 11.78 10.07 4.76
N PHE A 314 11.74 9.65 3.48
CA PHE A 314 12.94 9.53 2.67
C PHE A 314 13.60 10.89 2.43
N GLY A 315 14.92 10.93 2.53
CA GLY A 315 15.72 12.15 2.45
C GLY A 315 15.93 12.83 3.81
N MET A 316 15.32 12.31 4.88
CA MET A 316 15.56 12.80 6.24
C MET A 316 16.73 12.12 6.92
N TYR A 317 17.20 10.96 6.40
CA TYR A 317 18.28 10.19 7.01
C TYR A 317 19.52 10.15 6.11
N ASN A 318 20.70 10.20 6.72
CA ASN A 318 21.97 10.28 6.00
C ASN A 318 22.26 9.07 5.10
N LYS A 319 21.63 7.91 5.34
CA LYS A 319 21.80 6.68 4.55
C LYS A 319 20.64 6.40 3.58
N ASP A 320 19.75 7.37 3.38
CA ASP A 320 18.70 7.26 2.37
C ASP A 320 19.31 7.49 0.98
N VAL A 321 19.04 6.57 0.05
CA VAL A 321 19.33 6.70 -1.37
C VAL A 321 18.00 6.83 -2.10
N MET A 322 17.84 7.84 -2.95
CA MET A 322 16.58 8.10 -3.64
C MET A 322 16.79 8.13 -5.15
N GLU A 323 16.21 7.16 -5.85
CA GLU A 323 16.10 7.12 -7.31
C GLU A 323 14.68 7.50 -7.71
N VAL A 324 14.49 8.81 -7.93
CA VAL A 324 13.18 9.38 -8.26
C VAL A 324 12.94 9.31 -9.76
N GLY A 325 11.80 8.76 -10.16
CA GLY A 325 11.36 8.63 -11.55
C GLY A 325 10.85 7.22 -11.86
N ASP A 326 10.92 6.86 -13.15
CA ASP A 326 10.45 5.55 -13.63
C ASP A 326 11.14 4.39 -12.89
N ILE A 327 10.32 3.52 -12.32
CA ILE A 327 10.77 2.43 -11.45
C ILE A 327 11.67 1.43 -12.17
N ILE A 328 11.40 1.12 -13.44
CA ILE A 328 12.21 0.18 -14.22
C ILE A 328 13.57 0.81 -14.52
N LYS A 329 13.63 2.08 -14.89
CA LYS A 329 14.90 2.80 -15.08
C LYS A 329 15.71 2.83 -13.79
N GLY A 330 15.09 3.14 -12.65
CA GLY A 330 15.77 3.12 -11.35
C GLY A 330 16.32 1.74 -10.98
N LEU A 331 15.53 0.68 -11.16
CA LEU A 331 16.00 -0.69 -10.94
C LEU A 331 17.09 -1.13 -11.91
N LYS A 332 17.06 -0.67 -13.17
CA LYS A 332 18.14 -0.92 -14.14
C LYS A 332 19.45 -0.28 -13.68
N LYS A 333 19.43 0.94 -13.16
CA LYS A 333 20.63 1.57 -12.58
C LYS A 333 21.19 0.73 -11.42
N LEU A 334 20.33 0.31 -10.48
CA LEU A 334 20.77 -0.55 -9.37
C LEU A 334 21.35 -1.89 -9.87
N THR A 335 20.70 -2.50 -10.86
CA THR A 335 21.18 -3.74 -11.50
C THR A 335 22.54 -3.53 -12.17
N GLN A 336 22.77 -2.38 -12.80
CA GLN A 336 24.06 -1.99 -13.38
C GLN A 336 25.14 -1.80 -12.32
N SER A 337 24.84 -1.06 -11.25
CA SER A 337 25.75 -0.88 -10.10
C SER A 337 26.16 -2.23 -9.48
N LEU A 338 25.25 -3.22 -9.49
CA LEU A 338 25.48 -4.59 -9.01
C LEU A 338 26.16 -5.51 -10.04
N SER A 339 26.28 -5.09 -11.30
CA SER A 339 26.77 -5.91 -12.41
C SER A 339 25.93 -7.18 -12.63
N TRP A 340 24.61 -7.02 -12.57
CA TRP A 340 23.62 -8.11 -12.61
C TRP A 340 22.79 -8.16 -13.90
N GLU A 341 23.10 -7.32 -14.89
CA GLU A 341 22.32 -7.15 -16.12
C GLU A 341 22.14 -8.47 -16.87
N THR A 342 23.22 -9.24 -17.05
CA THR A 342 23.17 -10.54 -17.73
C THR A 342 22.31 -11.57 -17.00
N HIS A 343 22.36 -11.60 -15.65
CA HIS A 343 21.50 -12.48 -14.86
C HIS A 343 20.02 -12.08 -15.00
N MET A 344 19.76 -10.77 -14.98
CA MET A 344 18.42 -10.24 -15.13
C MET A 344 17.85 -10.53 -16.52
N GLU A 345 18.64 -10.36 -17.58
CA GLU A 345 18.26 -10.76 -18.94
C GLU A 345 17.97 -12.25 -19.06
N CYS A 346 18.77 -13.11 -18.41
CA CYS A 346 18.54 -14.55 -18.38
C CYS A 346 17.19 -14.90 -17.71
N LEU A 347 16.89 -14.28 -16.56
CA LEU A 347 15.60 -14.45 -15.88
C LEU A 347 14.42 -14.00 -16.74
N LEU A 348 14.53 -12.84 -17.37
CA LEU A 348 13.50 -12.30 -18.26
C LEU A 348 13.34 -13.15 -19.52
N LYS A 349 14.39 -13.80 -20.04
CA LYS A 349 14.29 -14.74 -21.17
C LYS A 349 13.62 -16.06 -20.78
N LYS A 350 13.94 -16.61 -19.61
CA LYS A 350 13.28 -17.84 -19.09
C LYS A 350 11.76 -17.67 -19.01
N ARG A 351 11.28 -16.46 -18.68
CA ARG A 351 9.85 -16.12 -18.77
C ARG A 351 9.27 -16.38 -20.16
N TYR A 352 9.89 -15.85 -21.21
CA TYR A 352 9.36 -15.95 -22.57
C TYR A 352 9.27 -17.40 -23.05
N ASN A 353 10.18 -18.27 -22.62
CA ASN A 353 10.18 -19.69 -22.98
C ASN A 353 9.18 -20.53 -22.19
N LEU A 354 8.68 -20.04 -21.04
CA LEU A 354 7.60 -20.69 -20.28
C LEU A 354 6.21 -20.27 -20.80
N ASP A 355 6.16 -19.17 -21.55
CA ASP A 355 4.94 -18.58 -22.12
C ASP A 355 4.71 -18.99 -23.60
N SER A 356 5.64 -19.73 -24.21
CA SER A 356 5.61 -20.27 -25.57
C SER A 356 5.36 -21.77 -25.55
#